data_AF-A0A124GPU0-F1
#
_entry.id   AF-A0A124GPU0-F1
#
_cell.length_a   1.000
_cell.length_b   1.000
_cell.length_c   1.000
_cell.angle_alpha   90.00
_cell.angle_beta   90.00
_cell.angle_gamma   90.00
#
_symmetry.space_group_name_H-M   'P 1'
#
loop_
_entity.id
_entity.type
_entity.pdbx_description
1 polymer ?
#
loop_
_entity_poly.entity_id
_entity_poly.type
_entity_poly.pdbx_seq_one_letter_code
_entity_poly.pdbx_strand_id
1 'polypeptide(L)'
;MLAPRTIHPSRIATTGRLVTARSFRSSSPLGLQQQQQQLPLCHQLSMSMSSPPKTLSRQGQQLWANAPFALITDTGIDSRPDFPRDHYAYELARMMAHIHNTLLRALNASYNQCLSISPDTPETQDFLIFNQCLYSMVKSHHDMEEESLFPAIGKVSGNPDVMAVNVQEHKRFETELQNFQAYIHDTDPKAYSGTQMKSLLESLGPLLREHLHHEIATLLDLHTVDSEALKGVFGMAQRGSSSDGSHDFFKDIPFALTCEDITLLLDGKPTPPFPGNLVRQLLKWTVGWRYSGVWRFAPSDFLGNPRPLLSPNPSNS
;
A
#
# COMPACT_ATOMS: atom_id res chain seq x y z
N MET A 1 15.59 52.46 29.87
CA MET A 1 14.34 52.58 30.64
C MET A 1 13.21 52.92 29.68
N LEU A 2 12.29 51.98 29.45
CA LEU A 2 10.89 52.21 29.07
C LEU A 2 10.23 50.83 28.96
N ALA A 3 9.26 50.58 29.83
CA ALA A 3 8.53 49.33 29.97
C ALA A 3 7.51 49.12 28.83
N PRO A 4 7.07 47.88 28.55
CA PRO A 4 6.04 47.61 27.55
C PRO A 4 4.63 47.94 28.07
N ARG A 5 3.83 48.59 27.23
CA ARG A 5 2.40 48.85 27.47
C ARG A 5 1.57 47.59 27.25
N THR A 6 0.76 47.25 28.25
CA THR A 6 -0.34 46.29 28.21
C THR A 6 -1.48 46.75 27.28
N ILE A 7 -2.00 45.85 26.45
CA ILE A 7 -3.21 46.04 25.63
C ILE A 7 -4.32 45.16 26.20
N HIS A 8 -5.45 45.78 26.56
CA HIS A 8 -6.70 45.10 26.94
C HIS A 8 -7.50 44.68 25.69
N PRO A 9 -8.26 43.57 25.73
CA PRO A 9 -9.08 43.12 24.62
C PRO A 9 -10.46 43.80 24.62
N SER A 10 -10.82 44.40 23.48
CA SER A 10 -12.17 44.92 23.22
C SER A 10 -13.08 43.83 22.65
N ARG A 11 -14.20 43.61 23.34
CA ARG A 11 -15.34 42.79 22.89
C ARG A 11 -15.90 43.33 21.57
N ILE A 12 -16.09 42.44 20.58
CA ILE A 12 -17.00 42.67 19.47
C ILE A 12 -18.11 41.63 19.58
N ALA A 13 -19.32 42.13 19.80
CA ALA A 13 -20.55 41.37 19.74
C ALA A 13 -21.01 41.31 18.28
N THR A 14 -21.27 40.10 17.77
CA THR A 14 -21.92 39.91 16.47
C THR A 14 -23.14 39.04 16.66
N THR A 15 -24.30 39.68 16.59
CA THR A 15 -25.62 39.07 16.49
C THR A 15 -25.80 38.47 15.09
N GLY A 16 -26.13 37.17 15.00
CA GLY A 16 -26.37 36.47 13.74
C GLY A 16 -27.31 35.29 13.91
N ARG A 17 -28.59 35.55 13.69
CA ARG A 17 -29.77 34.66 13.55
C ARG A 17 -29.52 33.15 13.43
N LEU A 18 -30.17 32.41 14.34
CA LEU A 18 -30.62 31.03 14.17
C LEU A 18 -31.51 30.89 12.92
N VAL A 19 -31.18 29.94 12.05
CA VAL A 19 -32.12 29.35 11.10
C VAL A 19 -32.43 27.94 11.58
N THR A 20 -33.69 27.77 12.01
CA THR A 20 -34.29 26.49 12.40
C THR A 20 -34.49 25.61 11.16
N ALA A 21 -33.81 24.46 11.09
CA ALA A 21 -34.13 23.42 10.12
C ALA A 21 -35.31 22.59 10.65
N ARG A 22 -36.38 22.52 9.84
CA ARG A 22 -37.60 21.76 10.11
C ARG A 22 -37.33 20.25 10.06
N SER A 23 -37.87 19.56 11.05
CA SER A 23 -38.14 18.12 11.10
C SER A 23 -38.89 17.64 9.85
N PHE A 24 -38.38 16.60 9.19
CA PHE A 24 -39.19 15.70 8.36
C PHE A 24 -39.34 14.36 9.08
N ARG A 25 -40.59 14.01 9.39
CA ARG A 25 -41.00 12.71 9.91
C ARG A 25 -41.15 11.70 8.78
N SER A 26 -40.68 10.49 9.09
CA SER A 26 -41.20 9.15 8.76
C SER A 26 -41.75 8.85 7.36
N SER A 27 -41.17 7.82 6.74
CA SER A 27 -41.96 6.71 6.19
C SER A 27 -41.06 5.52 5.82
N SER A 28 -41.35 4.40 6.44
CA SER A 28 -41.10 3.02 6.01
C SER A 28 -42.24 2.20 6.61
N PRO A 29 -42.60 1.00 6.13
CA PRO A 29 -41.92 0.18 5.13
C PRO A 29 -42.86 -0.36 4.03
N LEU A 30 -42.30 -0.82 2.91
CA LEU A 30 -42.99 -1.78 2.04
C LEU A 30 -42.00 -2.88 1.71
N GLY A 31 -42.23 -4.04 2.32
CA GLY A 31 -41.45 -5.24 2.18
C GLY A 31 -41.57 -5.82 0.78
N LEU A 32 -40.45 -6.33 0.27
CA LEU A 32 -40.43 -7.33 -0.77
C LEU A 32 -39.78 -8.58 -0.19
N GLN A 33 -40.59 -9.63 -0.18
CA GLN A 33 -40.31 -10.95 0.35
C GLN A 33 -39.11 -11.59 -0.35
N GLN A 34 -38.26 -12.21 0.47
CA GLN A 34 -37.39 -13.31 0.06
C GLN A 34 -38.23 -14.40 -0.59
N GLN A 35 -37.90 -14.77 -1.82
CA GLN A 35 -38.34 -16.04 -2.40
C GLN A 35 -37.15 -17.00 -2.41
N GLN A 36 -37.16 -17.85 -1.40
CA GLN A 36 -36.30 -19.00 -1.20
C GLN A 36 -36.67 -20.06 -2.24
N GLN A 37 -35.80 -20.32 -3.21
CA GLN A 37 -35.93 -21.49 -4.09
C GLN A 37 -35.02 -22.60 -3.59
N GLN A 38 -35.65 -23.64 -3.04
CA GLN A 38 -35.06 -24.94 -2.77
C GLN A 38 -34.85 -25.70 -4.08
N LEU A 39 -33.68 -26.33 -4.24
CA LEU A 39 -33.47 -27.41 -5.20
C LEU A 39 -32.86 -28.63 -4.48
N PRO A 40 -33.15 -29.86 -4.94
CA PRO A 40 -33.17 -31.05 -4.09
C PRO A 40 -31.81 -31.75 -3.96
N LEU A 41 -31.68 -32.46 -2.83
CA LEU A 41 -30.70 -33.51 -2.58
C LEU A 41 -30.89 -34.67 -3.59
N CYS A 42 -29.82 -35.13 -4.25
CA CYS A 42 -29.50 -36.56 -4.29
C CYS A 42 -28.09 -36.90 -4.83
N HIS A 43 -27.53 -37.93 -4.20
CA HIS A 43 -26.46 -38.85 -4.62
C HIS A 43 -24.97 -38.49 -4.49
N GLN A 44 -24.38 -39.13 -3.47
CA GLN A 44 -23.02 -39.67 -3.38
C GLN A 44 -22.48 -40.16 -4.73
N LEU A 45 -21.22 -39.81 -5.04
CA LEU A 45 -20.31 -40.64 -5.82
C LEU A 45 -18.85 -40.34 -5.44
N SER A 46 -18.20 -41.37 -4.90
CA SER A 46 -16.79 -41.73 -5.04
C SER A 46 -15.70 -40.69 -4.73
N MET A 47 -14.98 -40.91 -3.62
CA MET A 47 -13.66 -40.32 -3.39
C MET A 47 -12.64 -40.96 -4.33
N SER A 48 -12.16 -40.19 -5.30
CA SER A 48 -10.93 -40.47 -6.05
C SER A 48 -9.86 -39.49 -5.58
N MET A 49 -8.78 -40.03 -5.00
CA MET A 49 -7.57 -39.30 -4.64
C MET A 49 -6.89 -38.82 -5.93
N SER A 50 -7.14 -37.57 -6.34
CA SER A 50 -6.36 -36.93 -7.39
C SER A 50 -5.03 -36.42 -6.81
N SER A 51 -3.94 -36.84 -7.45
CA SER A 51 -2.59 -36.35 -7.21
C SER A 51 -2.53 -34.82 -7.24
N PRO A 52 -1.57 -34.18 -6.52
CA PRO A 52 -1.44 -32.73 -6.53
C PRO A 52 -1.30 -32.22 -7.97
N PRO A 53 -1.91 -31.08 -8.32
CA PRO A 53 -1.79 -30.54 -9.66
C PRO A 53 -0.31 -30.24 -9.91
N LYS A 54 0.27 -30.98 -10.86
CA LYS A 54 1.54 -30.63 -11.49
C LYS A 54 1.39 -29.18 -11.95
N THR A 55 2.25 -28.31 -11.44
CA THR A 55 2.44 -26.95 -11.91
C THR A 55 2.68 -27.02 -13.41
N LEU A 56 1.63 -26.79 -14.20
CA LEU A 56 1.79 -26.59 -15.62
C LEU A 56 2.58 -25.29 -15.77
N SER A 57 3.83 -25.40 -16.22
CA SER A 57 4.58 -24.29 -16.77
C SER A 57 3.73 -23.68 -17.87
N ARG A 58 3.11 -22.53 -17.61
CA ARG A 58 2.31 -21.81 -18.59
C ARG A 58 3.27 -21.16 -19.58
N GLN A 59 3.64 -21.87 -20.65
CA GLN A 59 4.27 -21.25 -21.80
C GLN A 59 3.35 -20.13 -22.31
N GLY A 60 3.82 -18.88 -22.24
CA GLY A 60 3.19 -17.73 -22.87
C GLY A 60 2.66 -16.61 -21.97
N GLN A 61 2.76 -16.71 -20.63
CA GLN A 61 2.50 -15.54 -19.78
C GLN A 61 3.79 -14.72 -19.67
N GLN A 62 3.79 -13.50 -20.22
CA GLN A 62 4.91 -12.57 -20.06
C GLN A 62 5.20 -12.34 -18.57
N LEU A 63 6.48 -12.29 -18.20
CA LEU A 63 6.90 -12.12 -16.82
C LEU A 63 6.35 -10.79 -16.27
N TRP A 64 5.80 -10.86 -15.06
CA TRP A 64 5.22 -9.72 -14.36
C TRP A 64 5.69 -9.66 -12.90
N ALA A 65 5.50 -8.52 -12.24
CA ALA A 65 5.99 -8.26 -10.90
C ALA A 65 5.08 -8.87 -9.81
N ASN A 66 4.86 -10.18 -9.82
CA ASN A 66 4.07 -10.90 -8.80
C ASN A 66 4.91 -11.89 -7.97
N ALA A 67 6.21 -11.98 -8.24
CA ALA A 67 7.16 -12.88 -7.60
C ALA A 67 8.58 -12.25 -7.67
N PRO A 68 9.54 -12.64 -6.81
CA PRO A 68 9.46 -13.72 -5.81
C PRO A 68 8.81 -13.31 -4.49
N PHE A 69 8.68 -12.01 -4.21
CA PHE A 69 8.11 -11.53 -2.95
C PHE A 69 6.58 -11.58 -3.05
N ALA A 70 5.99 -12.57 -2.39
CA ALA A 70 4.56 -12.85 -2.48
C ALA A 70 3.71 -11.64 -2.05
N LEU A 71 2.74 -11.30 -2.89
CA LEU A 71 1.70 -10.30 -2.62
C LEU A 71 0.81 -10.74 -1.46
N ILE A 72 0.19 -9.77 -0.80
CA ILE A 72 -0.84 -10.00 0.20
C ILE A 72 -2.16 -10.18 -0.56
N THR A 73 -2.77 -11.35 -0.49
CA THR A 73 -4.07 -11.63 -1.13
C THR A 73 -5.16 -11.98 -0.13
N ASP A 74 -4.78 -12.22 1.12
CA ASP A 74 -5.64 -12.64 2.22
C ASP A 74 -5.21 -11.89 3.47
N THR A 75 -6.15 -11.18 4.09
CA THR A 75 -5.95 -10.49 5.37
C THR A 75 -5.97 -11.46 6.56
N GLY A 76 -6.40 -12.71 6.35
CA GLY A 76 -6.65 -13.70 7.38
C GLY A 76 -8.08 -13.66 7.94
N ILE A 77 -8.93 -12.76 7.43
CA ILE A 77 -10.28 -12.51 7.95
C ILE A 77 -11.17 -13.76 7.89
N ASP A 78 -11.06 -14.59 6.85
CA ASP A 78 -11.89 -15.78 6.68
C ASP A 78 -11.55 -16.91 7.65
N SER A 79 -10.33 -16.89 8.22
CA SER A 79 -9.93 -17.79 9.30
C SER A 79 -10.48 -17.40 10.68
N ARG A 80 -11.17 -16.25 10.79
CA ARG A 80 -11.68 -15.68 12.05
C ARG A 80 -13.21 -15.59 12.03
N PRO A 81 -13.94 -16.67 12.36
CA PRO A 81 -15.41 -16.68 12.30
C PRO A 81 -16.05 -15.71 13.29
N ASP A 82 -15.42 -15.48 14.44
CA ASP A 82 -15.92 -14.60 15.51
C ASP A 82 -15.61 -13.11 15.27
N PHE A 83 -14.94 -12.77 14.17
CA PHE A 83 -14.58 -11.39 13.87
C PHE A 83 -15.82 -10.55 13.46
N PRO A 84 -16.03 -9.36 14.06
CA PRO A 84 -17.11 -8.45 13.67
C PRO A 84 -16.86 -7.86 12.27
N ARG A 85 -17.52 -8.39 11.23
CA ARG A 85 -17.23 -8.06 9.81
C ARG A 85 -17.48 -6.61 9.42
N ASP A 86 -18.25 -5.87 10.22
CA ASP A 86 -18.54 -4.44 10.08
C ASP A 86 -17.55 -3.54 10.84
N HIS A 87 -16.60 -4.13 11.57
CA HIS A 87 -15.60 -3.40 12.34
C HIS A 87 -14.54 -2.76 11.44
N TYR A 88 -14.16 -1.53 11.76
CA TYR A 88 -13.22 -0.74 10.96
C TYR A 88 -11.81 -1.35 10.87
N ALA A 89 -11.40 -2.16 11.85
CA ALA A 89 -10.14 -2.90 11.80
C ALA A 89 -9.99 -3.76 10.53
N TYR A 90 -11.08 -4.31 10.00
CA TYR A 90 -11.04 -5.04 8.74
C TYR A 90 -10.77 -4.13 7.54
N GLU A 91 -11.44 -2.98 7.47
CA GLU A 91 -11.19 -1.99 6.42
C GLU A 91 -9.76 -1.44 6.52
N LEU A 92 -9.28 -1.14 7.72
CA LEU A 92 -7.91 -0.70 7.97
C LEU A 92 -6.89 -1.73 7.47
N ALA A 93 -7.06 -3.01 7.81
CA ALA A 93 -6.19 -4.09 7.35
C ALA A 93 -6.21 -4.23 5.81
N ARG A 94 -7.38 -4.08 5.17
CA ARG A 94 -7.49 -4.10 3.69
C ARG A 94 -6.79 -2.90 3.05
N MET A 95 -6.96 -1.70 3.60
CA MET A 95 -6.31 -0.49 3.09
C MET A 95 -4.79 -0.59 3.23
N MET A 96 -4.30 -1.11 4.35
CA MET A 96 -2.87 -1.33 4.56
C MET A 96 -2.31 -2.38 3.59
N ALA A 97 -3.00 -3.51 3.44
CA ALA A 97 -2.61 -4.55 2.49
C ALA A 97 -2.55 -4.04 1.05
N HIS A 98 -3.41 -3.09 0.67
CA HIS A 98 -3.36 -2.43 -0.63
C HIS A 98 -2.07 -1.61 -0.81
N ILE A 99 -1.72 -0.76 0.16
CA ILE A 99 -0.48 0.04 0.16
C ILE A 99 0.75 -0.89 0.12
N HIS A 100 0.75 -1.93 0.94
CA HIS A 100 1.83 -2.91 1.00
C HIS A 100 2.02 -3.66 -0.33
N ASN A 101 0.94 -3.94 -1.05
CA ASN A 101 1.04 -4.54 -2.37
C ASN A 101 1.66 -3.59 -3.40
N THR A 102 1.45 -2.28 -3.31
CA THR A 102 2.18 -1.29 -4.13
C THR A 102 3.69 -1.40 -3.93
N LEU A 103 4.13 -1.54 -2.67
CA LEU A 103 5.54 -1.73 -2.32
C LEU A 103 6.09 -3.07 -2.85
N LEU A 104 5.36 -4.16 -2.64
CA LEU A 104 5.75 -5.50 -3.10
C LEU A 104 5.81 -5.59 -4.63
N ARG A 105 4.90 -4.92 -5.33
CA ARG A 105 4.90 -4.77 -6.79
C ARG A 105 6.15 -4.08 -7.29
N ALA A 106 6.51 -2.94 -6.69
CA ALA A 106 7.73 -2.22 -7.04
C ALA A 106 8.99 -3.03 -6.72
N LEU A 107 9.05 -3.67 -5.54
CA LEU A 107 10.17 -4.53 -5.14
C LEU A 107 10.37 -5.70 -6.11
N ASN A 108 9.28 -6.38 -6.50
CA ASN A 108 9.33 -7.44 -7.51
C ASN A 108 9.75 -6.89 -8.88
N ALA A 109 9.30 -5.71 -9.28
CA ALA A 109 9.70 -5.08 -10.54
C ALA A 109 11.20 -4.76 -10.57
N SER A 110 11.76 -4.25 -9.46
CA SER A 110 13.20 -4.03 -9.29
C SER A 110 13.98 -5.33 -9.34
N TYR A 111 13.57 -6.33 -8.57
CA TYR A 111 14.25 -7.62 -8.50
C TYR A 111 14.32 -8.31 -9.86
N ASN A 112 13.21 -8.32 -10.59
CA ASN A 112 13.11 -9.03 -11.86
C ASN A 112 13.76 -8.31 -13.05
N GLN A 113 14.23 -7.08 -12.89
CA GLN A 113 14.83 -6.31 -13.99
C GLN A 113 16.30 -5.94 -13.76
N CYS A 114 16.78 -5.96 -12.51
CA CYS A 114 18.09 -5.45 -12.14
C CYS A 114 19.29 -6.04 -12.91
N LEU A 115 19.25 -7.30 -13.33
CA LEU A 115 20.35 -7.96 -14.04
C LEU A 115 20.44 -7.58 -15.52
N SER A 116 19.33 -7.12 -16.11
CA SER A 116 19.23 -6.81 -17.54
C SER A 116 19.57 -5.35 -17.87
N ILE A 117 19.79 -4.52 -16.85
CA ILE A 117 20.14 -3.11 -17.03
C ILE A 117 21.64 -2.99 -17.33
N SER A 118 21.96 -2.43 -18.49
CA SER A 118 23.34 -2.21 -18.93
C SER A 118 23.90 -0.91 -18.35
N PRO A 119 25.09 -0.91 -17.70
CA PRO A 119 25.69 0.29 -17.14
C PRO A 119 25.92 1.41 -18.17
N ASP A 120 26.08 2.64 -17.69
CA ASP A 120 26.34 3.85 -18.52
C ASP A 120 25.27 4.11 -19.60
N THR A 121 24.00 3.84 -19.27
CA THR A 121 22.84 4.10 -20.15
C THR A 121 21.80 5.02 -19.48
N PRO A 122 20.99 5.74 -20.26
CA PRO A 122 19.82 6.45 -19.73
C PRO A 122 18.89 5.53 -18.93
N GLU A 123 18.74 4.27 -19.36
CA GLU A 123 17.97 3.23 -18.68
C GLU A 123 18.49 2.97 -17.27
N THR A 124 19.81 2.97 -17.07
CA THR A 124 20.41 2.79 -15.75
C THR A 124 20.09 3.93 -14.81
N GLN A 125 20.20 5.16 -15.30
CA GLN A 125 19.84 6.34 -14.50
C GLN A 125 18.37 6.32 -14.11
N ASP A 126 17.49 5.98 -15.06
CA ASP A 126 16.05 5.85 -14.81
C ASP A 126 15.75 4.72 -13.81
N PHE A 127 16.48 3.60 -13.89
CA PHE A 127 16.31 2.45 -12.99
C PHE A 127 16.77 2.77 -11.57
N LEU A 128 17.88 3.49 -11.41
CA LEU A 128 18.33 3.99 -10.12
C LEU A 128 17.27 4.94 -9.52
N ILE A 129 16.70 5.85 -10.32
CA ILE A 129 15.62 6.74 -9.86
C ILE A 129 14.35 5.95 -9.49
N PHE A 130 13.98 4.91 -10.25
CA PHE A 130 12.83 4.06 -9.91
C PHE A 130 13.00 3.42 -8.52
N ASN A 131 14.21 2.93 -8.23
CA ASN A 131 14.53 2.34 -6.93
C ASN A 131 14.63 3.39 -5.82
N GLN A 132 15.04 4.63 -6.11
CA GLN A 132 14.94 5.75 -5.16
C GLN A 132 13.49 6.03 -4.79
N CYS A 133 12.56 5.99 -5.76
CA CYS A 133 11.13 6.14 -5.47
C CYS A 133 10.61 5.00 -4.56
N LEU A 134 11.05 3.75 -4.80
CA LEU A 134 10.73 2.62 -3.91
C LEU A 134 11.24 2.86 -2.50
N TYR A 135 12.51 3.23 -2.33
CA TYR A 135 13.08 3.56 -1.03
C TYR A 135 12.29 4.68 -0.33
N SER A 136 12.04 5.79 -1.03
CA SER A 136 11.31 6.94 -0.47
C SER A 136 9.90 6.56 -0.03
N MET A 137 9.19 5.72 -0.80
CA MET A 137 7.85 5.27 -0.41
C MET A 137 7.90 4.36 0.81
N VAL A 138 8.84 3.40 0.89
CA VAL A 138 9.01 2.53 2.07
C VAL A 138 9.31 3.37 3.31
N LYS A 139 10.27 4.30 3.20
CA LYS A 139 10.64 5.17 4.32
C LYS A 139 9.49 6.06 4.76
N SER A 140 8.86 6.78 3.83
CA SER A 140 7.75 7.69 4.17
C SER A 140 6.56 6.96 4.76
N HIS A 141 6.29 5.72 4.31
CA HIS A 141 5.24 4.87 4.84
C HIS A 141 5.49 4.51 6.30
N HIS A 142 6.67 3.97 6.62
CA HIS A 142 7.01 3.59 8.00
C HIS A 142 7.22 4.80 8.93
N ASP A 143 7.76 5.92 8.43
CA ASP A 143 7.89 7.17 9.22
C ASP A 143 6.48 7.65 9.63
N MET A 144 5.53 7.68 8.70
CA MET A 144 4.14 8.04 8.98
C MET A 144 3.50 7.12 10.03
N GLU A 145 3.81 5.83 9.98
CA GLU A 145 3.33 4.86 10.95
C GLU A 145 3.87 5.13 12.35
N GLU A 146 5.18 5.26 12.49
CA GLU A 146 5.81 5.44 13.80
C GLU A 146 5.57 6.83 14.40
N GLU A 147 5.50 7.87 13.57
CA GLU A 147 5.32 9.25 14.04
C GLU A 147 3.87 9.62 14.31
N SER A 148 2.91 8.95 13.64
CA SER A 148 1.50 9.36 13.65
C SER A 148 0.54 8.20 13.89
N LEU A 149 0.53 7.18 13.04
CA LEU A 149 -0.52 6.14 13.08
C LEU A 149 -0.43 5.27 14.33
N PHE A 150 0.72 4.66 14.60
CA PHE A 150 0.92 3.75 15.74
C PHE A 150 0.73 4.44 17.09
N PRO A 151 1.27 5.66 17.34
CA PRO A 151 0.98 6.39 18.58
C PRO A 151 -0.51 6.68 18.75
N ALA A 152 -1.21 7.03 17.67
CA ALA A 152 -2.64 7.32 17.71
C ALA A 152 -3.47 6.06 17.99
N ILE A 153 -3.10 4.90 17.40
CA ILE A 153 -3.70 3.59 17.72
C ILE A 153 -3.44 3.23 19.19
N GLY A 154 -2.22 3.43 19.69
CA GLY A 154 -1.87 3.20 21.09
C GLY A 154 -2.72 4.02 22.06
N LYS A 155 -3.03 5.27 21.70
CA LYS A 155 -3.91 6.14 22.48
C LYS A 155 -5.36 5.65 22.53
N VAL A 156 -5.95 5.28 21.39
CA VAL A 156 -7.37 4.85 21.35
C VAL A 156 -7.58 3.43 21.88
N SER A 157 -6.57 2.57 21.80
CA SER A 157 -6.60 1.23 22.40
C SER A 157 -6.39 1.24 23.92
N GLY A 158 -5.84 2.33 24.48
CA GLY A 158 -5.40 2.38 25.87
C GLY A 158 -4.13 1.57 26.15
N ASN A 159 -3.47 1.06 25.10
CA ASN A 159 -2.23 0.30 25.18
C ASN A 159 -1.18 0.95 24.24
N PRO A 160 -0.20 1.71 24.77
CA PRO A 160 0.83 2.36 23.94
C PRO A 160 1.71 1.37 23.17
N ASP A 161 1.78 0.11 23.63
CA ASP A 161 2.64 -0.92 23.05
C ASP A 161 1.90 -1.83 22.07
N VAL A 162 0.65 -1.51 21.70
CA VAL A 162 -0.19 -2.38 20.84
C VAL A 162 0.42 -2.63 19.45
N MET A 163 1.23 -1.69 18.93
CA MET A 163 1.95 -1.82 17.66
C MET A 163 3.47 -2.06 17.84
N ALA A 164 3.92 -2.41 19.06
CA ALA A 164 5.36 -2.51 19.36
C ALA A 164 6.06 -3.61 18.54
N VAL A 165 5.34 -4.66 18.14
CA VAL A 165 5.88 -5.71 17.26
C VAL A 165 6.23 -5.15 15.88
N ASN A 166 5.39 -4.30 15.29
CA ASN A 166 5.63 -3.69 13.98
C ASN A 166 6.81 -2.72 14.03
N VAL A 167 6.91 -1.90 15.09
CA VAL A 167 8.07 -1.05 15.34
C VAL A 167 9.36 -1.86 15.48
N GLN A 168 9.30 -3.04 16.13
CA GLN A 168 10.47 -3.92 16.21
C GLN A 168 10.83 -4.50 14.84
N GLU A 169 9.84 -4.87 14.03
CA GLU A 169 10.05 -5.37 12.67
C GLU A 169 10.65 -4.31 11.74
N HIS A 170 10.27 -3.04 11.84
CA HIS A 170 10.92 -1.94 11.13
C HIS A 170 12.42 -1.92 11.40
N LYS A 171 12.80 -2.02 12.68
CA LYS A 171 14.21 -2.06 13.12
C LYS A 171 14.97 -3.28 12.59
N ARG A 172 14.29 -4.40 12.27
CA ARG A 172 14.95 -5.62 11.79
C ARG A 172 15.47 -5.50 10.36
N PHE A 173 14.87 -4.67 9.51
CA PHE A 173 15.33 -4.47 8.13
C PHE A 173 15.99 -3.10 7.89
N GLU A 174 16.08 -2.25 8.92
CA GLU A 174 16.61 -0.90 8.79
C GLU A 174 18.03 -0.86 8.21
N THR A 175 18.90 -1.80 8.61
CA THR A 175 20.28 -1.86 8.10
C THR A 175 20.32 -2.17 6.60
N GLU A 176 19.50 -3.11 6.16
CA GLU A 176 19.36 -3.57 4.78
C GLU A 176 18.73 -2.48 3.91
N LEU A 177 17.76 -1.74 4.47
CA LEU A 177 17.15 -0.58 3.83
C LEU A 177 18.17 0.56 3.63
N GLN A 178 19.03 0.82 4.63
CA GLN A 178 20.13 1.79 4.51
C GLN A 178 21.18 1.37 3.49
N ASN A 179 21.55 0.09 3.44
CA ASN A 179 22.46 -0.43 2.42
C ASN A 179 21.88 -0.28 1.00
N PHE A 180 20.58 -0.55 0.84
CA PHE A 180 19.87 -0.32 -0.41
C PHE A 180 19.85 1.16 -0.79
N GLN A 181 19.54 2.05 0.16
CA GLN A 181 19.56 3.50 -0.01
C GLN A 181 20.93 4.01 -0.48
N ALA A 182 22.00 3.63 0.21
CA ALA A 182 23.35 4.06 -0.13
C ALA A 182 23.69 3.68 -1.57
N TYR A 183 23.40 2.44 -1.97
CA TYR A 183 23.67 1.99 -3.33
C TYR A 183 22.88 2.78 -4.38
N ILE A 184 21.58 2.99 -4.21
CA ILE A 184 20.74 3.66 -5.22
C ILE A 184 21.00 5.17 -5.34
N HIS A 185 21.56 5.81 -4.30
CA HIS A 185 21.88 7.23 -4.28
C HIS A 185 23.33 7.54 -4.66
N ASP A 186 24.29 6.69 -4.25
CA ASP A 186 25.72 6.96 -4.43
C ASP A 186 26.31 6.33 -5.70
N THR A 187 25.59 5.39 -6.34
CA THR A 187 26.06 4.74 -7.56
C THR A 187 25.96 5.65 -8.78
N ASP A 188 27.10 5.99 -9.35
CA ASP A 188 27.16 6.54 -10.71
C ASP A 188 26.63 5.48 -11.72
N PRO A 189 25.81 5.85 -12.73
CA PRO A 189 25.30 4.89 -13.72
C PRO A 189 26.38 4.02 -14.39
N LYS A 190 27.63 4.50 -14.52
CA LYS A 190 28.76 3.74 -15.06
C LYS A 190 29.23 2.62 -14.14
N ALA A 191 29.04 2.80 -12.84
CA ALA A 191 29.42 1.85 -11.80
C ALA A 191 28.28 0.89 -11.43
N TYR A 192 27.13 0.99 -12.10
CA TYR A 192 25.98 0.12 -11.83
C TYR A 192 26.34 -1.36 -11.98
N SER A 193 25.98 -2.14 -10.96
CA SER A 193 26.10 -3.59 -10.93
C SER A 193 24.74 -4.22 -10.67
N GLY A 194 24.20 -4.91 -11.68
CA GLY A 194 22.94 -5.64 -11.54
C GLY A 194 23.02 -6.72 -10.46
N THR A 195 24.17 -7.40 -10.31
CA THR A 195 24.37 -8.43 -9.29
C THR A 195 24.42 -7.85 -7.88
N GLN A 196 25.02 -6.67 -7.70
CA GLN A 196 25.00 -5.96 -6.42
C GLN A 196 23.59 -5.51 -6.05
N MET A 197 22.86 -4.90 -7.00
CA MET A 197 21.45 -4.53 -6.81
C MET A 197 20.61 -5.75 -6.41
N LYS A 198 20.78 -6.87 -7.12
CA LYS A 198 20.08 -8.13 -6.82
C LYS A 198 20.36 -8.62 -5.40
N SER A 199 21.63 -8.63 -4.98
CA SER A 199 22.02 -9.06 -3.62
C SER A 199 21.41 -8.18 -2.53
N LEU A 200 21.33 -6.86 -2.75
CA LEU A 200 20.67 -5.94 -1.83
C LEU A 200 19.16 -6.25 -1.72
N LEU A 201 18.50 -6.47 -2.86
CA LEU A 201 17.07 -6.83 -2.91
C LEU A 201 16.80 -8.22 -2.29
N GLU A 202 17.72 -9.17 -2.42
CA GLU A 202 17.63 -10.49 -1.78
C GLU A 202 17.82 -10.43 -0.26
N SER A 203 18.57 -9.44 0.24
CA SER A 203 18.78 -9.23 1.67
C SER A 203 17.58 -8.48 2.30
N LEU A 204 17.11 -7.41 1.65
CA LEU A 204 16.00 -6.58 2.13
C LEU A 204 14.63 -7.26 1.94
N GLY A 205 14.41 -7.86 0.77
CA GLY A 205 13.07 -8.23 0.32
C GLY A 205 12.34 -9.27 1.19
N PRO A 206 12.99 -10.34 1.68
CA PRO A 206 12.34 -11.30 2.59
C PRO A 206 11.88 -10.66 3.90
N LEU A 207 12.71 -9.79 4.49
CA LEU A 207 12.43 -9.10 5.76
C LEU A 207 11.29 -8.11 5.61
N LEU A 208 11.35 -7.27 4.56
CA LEU A 208 10.29 -6.31 4.26
C LEU A 208 8.97 -7.04 3.98
N ARG A 209 8.99 -8.10 3.17
CA ARG A 209 7.78 -8.90 2.88
C ARG A 209 7.19 -9.52 4.15
N GLU A 210 8.01 -10.04 5.05
CA GLU A 210 7.54 -10.61 6.31
C GLU A 210 6.79 -9.57 7.14
N HIS A 211 7.41 -8.42 7.38
CA HIS A 211 6.80 -7.30 8.09
C HIS A 211 5.47 -6.85 7.45
N LEU A 212 5.47 -6.61 6.14
CA LEU A 212 4.28 -6.14 5.42
C LEU A 212 3.11 -7.14 5.52
N HIS A 213 3.38 -8.44 5.67
CA HIS A 213 2.33 -9.45 5.90
C HIS A 213 1.89 -9.48 7.37
N HIS A 214 2.82 -9.44 8.33
CA HIS A 214 2.53 -9.52 9.77
C HIS A 214 1.72 -8.34 10.29
N GLU A 215 1.98 -7.15 9.76
CA GLU A 215 1.21 -5.96 10.15
C GLU A 215 -0.29 -6.12 9.87
N ILE A 216 -0.67 -6.77 8.76
CA ILE A 216 -2.08 -6.97 8.41
C ILE A 216 -2.81 -7.76 9.50
N ALA A 217 -2.16 -8.80 10.03
CA ALA A 217 -2.72 -9.57 11.15
C ALA A 217 -2.82 -8.73 12.43
N THR A 218 -1.82 -7.89 12.71
CA THR A 218 -1.81 -7.02 13.90
C THR A 218 -2.91 -5.96 13.82
N LEU A 219 -3.10 -5.35 12.65
CA LEU A 219 -4.19 -4.39 12.41
C LEU A 219 -5.57 -5.05 12.54
N LEU A 220 -5.69 -6.32 12.13
CA LEU A 220 -6.91 -7.10 12.31
C LEU A 220 -7.19 -7.35 13.80
N ASP A 221 -6.16 -7.60 14.61
CA ASP A 221 -6.31 -7.79 16.06
C ASP A 221 -6.84 -6.53 16.80
N LEU A 222 -6.83 -5.35 16.15
CA LEU A 222 -7.44 -4.13 16.67
C LEU A 222 -8.98 -4.15 16.68
N HIS A 223 -9.63 -5.28 16.33
CA HIS A 223 -11.09 -5.43 16.44
C HIS A 223 -11.63 -5.30 17.87
N THR A 224 -10.75 -5.29 18.88
CA THR A 224 -11.09 -5.04 20.28
C THR A 224 -11.12 -3.56 20.65
N VAL A 225 -10.58 -2.69 19.78
CA VAL A 225 -10.60 -1.23 19.94
C VAL A 225 -11.91 -0.69 19.39
N ASP A 226 -12.44 0.41 19.94
CA ASP A 226 -13.67 1.03 19.39
C ASP A 226 -13.53 1.36 17.89
N SER A 227 -14.48 0.85 17.09
CA SER A 227 -14.46 0.94 15.63
C SER A 227 -14.43 2.38 15.11
N GLU A 228 -15.23 3.28 15.69
CA GLU A 228 -15.31 4.68 15.24
C GLU A 228 -14.08 5.48 15.68
N ALA A 229 -13.53 5.19 16.86
CA ALA A 229 -12.25 5.75 17.30
C ALA A 229 -11.11 5.35 16.35
N LEU A 230 -11.03 4.07 15.96
CA LEU A 230 -10.01 3.58 15.03
C LEU A 230 -10.14 4.23 13.64
N LYS A 231 -11.38 4.40 13.16
CA LYS A 231 -11.69 5.14 11.93
C LYS A 231 -11.26 6.61 12.00
N GLY A 232 -11.48 7.25 13.14
CA GLY A 232 -11.03 8.61 13.40
C GLY A 232 -9.51 8.76 13.31
N VAL A 233 -8.77 7.82 13.90
CA VAL A 233 -7.30 7.78 13.87
C VAL A 233 -6.76 7.70 12.45
N PHE A 234 -7.21 6.73 11.66
CA PHE A 234 -6.70 6.54 10.31
C PHE A 234 -7.02 7.71 9.39
N GLY A 235 -8.23 8.29 9.52
CA GLY A 235 -8.61 9.49 8.78
C GLY A 235 -7.72 10.70 9.12
N MET A 236 -7.24 10.82 10.36
CA MET A 236 -6.30 11.88 10.75
C MET A 236 -4.89 11.62 10.22
N ALA A 237 -4.40 10.38 10.31
CA ALA A 237 -3.09 9.99 9.79
C ALA A 237 -2.97 10.35 8.30
N GLN A 238 -3.94 9.95 7.47
CA GLN A 238 -3.97 10.31 6.04
C GLN A 238 -3.91 11.82 5.75
N ARG A 239 -4.46 12.65 6.64
CA ARG A 239 -4.43 14.12 6.48
C ARG A 239 -3.12 14.74 6.99
N GLY A 240 -2.43 14.07 7.92
CA GLY A 240 -1.19 14.52 8.54
C GLY A 240 0.06 14.22 7.72
N SER A 241 0.04 13.16 6.90
CA SER A 241 1.17 12.71 6.06
C SER A 241 1.63 13.69 4.95
N SER A 242 1.09 14.91 4.92
CA SER A 242 1.41 15.93 3.91
C SER A 242 2.37 17.02 4.40
N SER A 243 3.04 16.85 5.55
CA SER A 243 3.63 17.98 6.29
C SER A 243 5.12 17.95 6.58
N ASP A 244 5.89 16.93 6.17
CA ASP A 244 7.37 17.01 6.23
C ASP A 244 8.02 17.08 4.85
N GLY A 245 8.99 17.97 4.72
CA GLY A 245 9.40 18.57 3.46
C GLY A 245 10.48 17.78 2.73
N SER A 246 10.09 16.87 1.83
CA SER A 246 10.83 16.57 0.59
C SER A 246 10.05 15.71 -0.42
N HIS A 247 8.71 15.83 -0.48
CA HIS A 247 7.93 15.09 -1.46
C HIS A 247 8.16 15.63 -2.89
N ASP A 248 8.80 14.84 -3.76
CA ASP A 248 8.82 15.13 -5.20
C ASP A 248 7.53 14.59 -5.79
N PHE A 249 6.52 15.45 -5.88
CA PHE A 249 5.21 15.12 -6.45
C PHE A 249 5.28 14.51 -7.87
N PHE A 250 6.32 14.82 -8.64
CA PHE A 250 6.55 14.22 -9.96
C PHE A 250 7.11 12.80 -9.91
N LYS A 251 7.55 12.33 -8.74
CA LYS A 251 7.96 10.95 -8.46
C LYS A 251 6.92 10.19 -7.66
N ASP A 252 6.48 10.75 -6.53
CA ASP A 252 5.67 10.06 -5.53
C ASP A 252 4.31 9.61 -6.11
N ILE A 253 3.63 10.51 -6.81
CA ILE A 253 2.34 10.19 -7.42
C ILE A 253 2.49 9.16 -8.54
N PRO A 254 3.32 9.38 -9.59
CA PRO A 254 3.49 8.36 -10.61
C PRO A 254 3.92 7.01 -10.07
N PHE A 255 4.80 6.97 -9.07
CA PHE A 255 5.24 5.73 -8.44
C PHE A 255 4.05 4.98 -7.83
N ALA A 256 3.25 5.63 -6.97
CA ALA A 256 2.07 5.03 -6.39
C ALA A 256 1.09 4.52 -7.46
N LEU A 257 0.80 5.34 -8.47
CA LEU A 257 -0.19 4.98 -9.50
C LEU A 257 0.26 3.82 -10.40
N THR A 258 1.55 3.74 -10.73
CA THR A 258 2.12 2.76 -11.68
C THR A 258 2.65 1.49 -10.99
N CYS A 259 2.63 1.45 -9.66
CA CYS A 259 2.91 0.24 -8.89
C CYS A 259 1.64 -0.44 -8.34
N GLU A 260 0.50 0.24 -8.39
CA GLU A 260 -0.83 -0.34 -8.14
C GLU A 260 -1.44 -0.97 -9.39
N ASP A 261 -2.33 -1.96 -9.24
CA ASP A 261 -2.98 -2.60 -10.39
C ASP A 261 -4.45 -2.97 -10.14
N ILE A 262 -5.24 -3.07 -11.21
CA ILE A 262 -6.68 -3.39 -11.15
C ILE A 262 -6.98 -4.87 -10.95
N THR A 263 -5.97 -5.74 -10.94
CA THR A 263 -6.14 -7.20 -10.88
C THR A 263 -6.00 -7.76 -9.46
N LEU A 264 -5.57 -6.95 -8.50
CA LEU A 264 -5.41 -7.34 -7.12
C LEU A 264 -6.78 -7.68 -6.47
N LEU A 265 -6.88 -8.91 -5.97
CA LEU A 265 -7.98 -9.37 -5.15
C LEU A 265 -7.50 -9.52 -3.70
N LEU A 266 -8.13 -8.80 -2.78
CA LEU A 266 -7.95 -8.95 -1.34
C LEU A 266 -9.18 -9.64 -0.76
N ASP A 267 -8.97 -10.78 -0.10
CA ASP A 267 -10.03 -11.66 0.42
C ASP A 267 -11.04 -12.05 -0.67
N GLY A 268 -10.54 -12.31 -1.88
CA GLY A 268 -11.38 -12.59 -3.06
C GLY A 268 -12.20 -11.41 -3.58
N LYS A 269 -12.04 -10.20 -3.02
CA LYS A 269 -12.76 -8.99 -3.44
C LYS A 269 -11.83 -8.06 -4.22
N PRO A 270 -12.30 -7.44 -5.33
CA PRO A 270 -11.55 -6.43 -6.05
C PRO A 270 -11.13 -5.26 -5.15
N THR A 271 -9.93 -4.76 -5.38
CA THR A 271 -9.41 -3.53 -4.77
C THR A 271 -9.32 -2.46 -5.85
N PRO A 272 -10.36 -1.61 -6.03
CA PRO A 272 -10.32 -0.61 -7.07
C PRO A 272 -9.16 0.36 -6.77
N PRO A 273 -8.31 0.68 -7.76
CA PRO A 273 -7.22 1.61 -7.55
C PRO A 273 -7.74 2.98 -7.12
N PHE A 274 -7.04 3.63 -6.19
CA PHE A 274 -7.35 4.99 -5.76
C PHE A 274 -6.25 5.94 -6.22
N PRO A 275 -6.55 7.13 -6.79
CA PRO A 275 -7.88 7.66 -7.12
C PRO A 275 -8.46 6.99 -8.37
N GLY A 276 -9.74 7.24 -8.69
CA GLY A 276 -10.42 6.61 -9.84
C GLY A 276 -9.84 6.99 -11.21
N ASN A 277 -10.22 6.24 -12.25
CA ASN A 277 -9.61 6.29 -13.59
C ASN A 277 -9.52 7.69 -14.23
N LEU A 278 -10.55 8.53 -14.07
CA LEU A 278 -10.52 9.90 -14.61
C LEU A 278 -9.42 10.75 -13.96
N VAL A 279 -9.27 10.66 -12.63
CA VAL A 279 -8.23 11.40 -11.90
C VAL A 279 -6.85 10.85 -12.28
N ARG A 280 -6.70 9.52 -12.35
CA ARG A 280 -5.47 8.88 -12.84
C ARG A 280 -5.07 9.34 -14.23
N GLN A 281 -6.06 9.49 -15.13
CA GLN A 281 -5.82 9.95 -16.48
C GLN A 281 -5.29 11.40 -16.51
N LEU A 282 -5.82 12.28 -15.66
CA LEU A 282 -5.33 13.65 -15.48
C LEU A 282 -3.93 13.69 -14.84
N LEU A 283 -3.69 12.86 -13.82
CA LEU A 283 -2.38 12.76 -13.17
C LEU A 283 -1.30 12.27 -14.14
N LYS A 284 -1.61 11.29 -14.98
CA LYS A 284 -0.71 10.85 -16.06
C LYS A 284 -0.22 12.02 -16.92
N TRP A 285 -1.10 12.95 -17.27
CA TRP A 285 -0.77 14.06 -18.17
C TRP A 285 -0.07 15.21 -17.45
N THR A 286 -0.39 15.43 -16.18
CA THR A 286 0.15 16.55 -15.39
C THR A 286 1.51 16.25 -14.78
N VAL A 287 1.71 15.02 -14.27
CA VAL A 287 2.95 14.63 -13.56
C VAL A 287 3.77 13.54 -14.25
N GLY A 288 3.13 12.70 -15.07
CA GLY A 288 3.81 11.52 -15.62
C GLY A 288 4.90 11.80 -16.65
N TRP A 289 5.00 13.03 -17.17
CA TRP A 289 5.93 13.39 -18.23
C TRP A 289 7.36 13.66 -17.73
N ARG A 290 7.53 14.13 -16.49
CA ARG A 290 8.82 14.66 -16.00
C ARG A 290 9.92 13.60 -15.86
N TYR A 291 9.52 12.40 -15.47
CA TYR A 291 10.36 11.21 -15.29
C TYR A 291 9.82 10.04 -16.12
N SER A 292 9.31 10.31 -17.33
CA SER A 292 8.62 9.31 -18.16
C SER A 292 9.42 8.03 -18.39
N GLY A 293 10.75 8.14 -18.48
CA GLY A 293 11.67 7.02 -18.58
C GLY A 293 11.68 6.11 -17.35
N VAL A 294 11.54 6.65 -16.14
CA VAL A 294 11.48 5.89 -14.87
C VAL A 294 10.29 4.94 -14.85
N TRP A 295 9.12 5.41 -15.33
CA TRP A 295 7.86 4.64 -15.30
C TRP A 295 7.83 3.47 -16.27
N ARG A 296 8.91 3.24 -17.05
CA ARG A 296 9.08 2.05 -17.89
C ARG A 296 9.33 0.79 -17.05
N PHE A 297 9.90 0.95 -15.85
CA PHE A 297 10.19 -0.16 -14.94
C PHE A 297 9.01 -0.53 -14.04
N ALA A 298 7.98 0.32 -14.02
CA ALA A 298 6.81 0.12 -13.19
C ALA A 298 5.95 -1.07 -13.69
N PRO A 299 5.33 -1.83 -12.78
CA PRO A 299 4.60 -3.04 -13.13
C PRO A 299 3.23 -2.78 -13.77
N SER A 300 2.70 -1.56 -13.75
CA SER A 300 1.44 -1.22 -14.40
C SER A 300 1.51 0.14 -15.10
N ASP A 301 0.47 0.45 -15.89
CA ASP A 301 0.27 1.83 -16.35
C ASP A 301 -0.39 2.71 -15.28
N PHE A 302 -0.51 4.01 -15.56
CA PHE A 302 -1.17 4.95 -14.65
C PHE A 302 -2.63 4.59 -14.32
N LEU A 303 -3.30 3.77 -15.14
CA LEU A 303 -4.67 3.30 -14.91
C LEU A 303 -4.71 1.96 -14.16
N GLY A 304 -3.55 1.41 -13.79
CA GLY A 304 -3.42 0.14 -13.09
C GLY A 304 -3.51 -1.09 -14.02
N ASN A 305 -3.42 -0.93 -15.35
CA ASN A 305 -3.35 -2.07 -16.24
C ASN A 305 -1.97 -2.75 -16.12
N PRO A 306 -1.90 -4.05 -15.84
CA PRO A 306 -0.64 -4.79 -15.77
C PRO A 306 0.21 -4.61 -17.02
N ARG A 307 1.51 -4.40 -16.80
CA ARG A 307 2.52 -4.32 -17.86
C ARG A 307 3.53 -5.45 -17.75
N PRO A 308 3.85 -6.13 -18.86
CA PRO A 308 5.01 -6.99 -18.93
C PRO A 308 6.28 -6.25 -18.51
N LEU A 309 7.18 -6.92 -17.80
CA LEU A 309 8.49 -6.33 -17.51
C LEU A 309 9.26 -6.11 -18.81
N LEU A 310 9.75 -4.89 -19.02
CA LEU A 310 10.42 -4.50 -20.26
C LEU A 310 11.85 -5.04 -20.34
N SER A 311 12.50 -5.19 -19.19
CA SER A 311 13.89 -5.66 -19.09
C SER A 311 13.98 -6.87 -18.15
N PRO A 312 13.29 -8.00 -18.44
CA PRO A 312 13.31 -9.16 -17.55
C PRO A 312 14.74 -9.69 -17.43
N ASN A 313 15.15 -10.08 -16.22
CA ASN A 313 16.42 -10.74 -15.95
C ASN A 313 16.60 -11.94 -16.90
N PRO A 314 17.85 -12.24 -17.33
CA PRO A 314 18.10 -13.43 -18.12
C PRO A 314 17.65 -14.67 -17.33
N SER A 315 17.01 -15.62 -18.02
CA SER A 315 16.75 -16.95 -17.47
C SER A 315 18.07 -17.52 -16.96
N ASN A 316 18.11 -18.01 -15.72
CA ASN A 316 19.26 -18.79 -15.26
C ASN A 316 19.49 -19.94 -16.26
N SER A 317 20.56 -19.85 -17.05
CA SER A 317 21.07 -20.93 -17.89
C SER A 317 21.66 -22.05 -17.04
#